data_AF-A0A4R8GQM3-F1
#
_entry.id   AF-A0A4R8GQM3-F1
#
_cell.length_a   1.000
_cell.length_b   1.000
_cell.length_c   1.000
_cell.angle_alpha   90.00
_cell.angle_beta   90.00
_cell.angle_gamma   90.00
#
_symmetry.space_group_name_H-M   'P 1'
#
loop_
_entity.id
_entity.type
_entity.pdbx_description
1 polymer ?
#
loop_
_entity_poly.entity_id
_entity_poly.type
_entity_poly.pdbx_seq_one_letter_code
_entity_poly.pdbx_strand_id
1 'polypeptide(L)'
;MAKAIKQIELVQPSAQEEQAQDIAGLLTQLSQNREAITSAIDIMGQLQKSGILDIIQGLLHSKEKVASIAIDQVNQPNMHNIIRNGFNTVDFLGSLDPQQMNIMMSAVTKGLDESAEVMKRNEKTGVLGLMKALRDPDINLAINSMLGFLKGMGREMGKEHSHYKTGE
;
A
#
# COMPACT_ATOMS: atom_id res chain seq x y z
N MET A 1 -31.68 16.96 74.24
CA MET A 1 -32.55 16.47 73.15
C MET A 1 -32.40 17.40 71.96
N ALA A 2 -31.83 16.94 70.83
CA ALA A 2 -31.65 17.76 69.62
C ALA A 2 -32.88 17.60 68.71
N LYS A 3 -33.39 18.71 68.16
CA LYS A 3 -34.57 18.73 67.27
C LYS A 3 -34.18 18.21 65.88
N ALA A 4 -35.05 17.39 65.30
CA ALA A 4 -34.90 16.81 63.97
C ALA A 4 -34.94 17.91 62.89
N ILE A 5 -33.92 17.93 62.04
CA ILE A 5 -33.86 18.78 60.85
C ILE A 5 -34.83 18.16 59.84
N LYS A 6 -35.93 18.87 59.55
CA LYS A 6 -36.82 18.53 58.44
C LYS A 6 -36.52 19.50 57.32
N GLN A 7 -36.42 18.92 56.12
CA GLN A 7 -36.38 19.58 54.82
C GLN A 7 -34.96 19.83 54.28
N ILE A 8 -34.51 18.87 53.48
CA ILE A 8 -33.39 19.03 52.54
C ILE A 8 -34.02 19.67 51.29
N GLU A 9 -33.81 20.96 51.07
CA GLU A 9 -34.12 21.58 49.78
C GLU A 9 -33.10 21.09 48.76
N LEU A 10 -33.54 20.20 47.86
CA LEU A 10 -32.77 19.84 46.69
C LEU A 10 -32.77 21.05 45.75
N VAL A 11 -31.71 21.85 45.83
CA VAL A 11 -31.40 22.90 44.85
C VAL A 11 -31.12 22.18 43.52
N GLN A 12 -32.14 22.09 42.68
CA GLN A 12 -31.96 21.63 41.31
C GLN A 12 -31.26 22.77 40.55
N PRO A 13 -30.05 22.55 40.01
CA PRO A 13 -29.36 23.59 39.27
C PRO A 13 -30.25 24.06 38.12
N SER A 14 -30.39 25.37 37.98
CA SER A 14 -31.11 25.96 36.87
C SER A 14 -30.41 25.59 35.55
N ALA A 15 -31.14 25.53 34.43
CA ALA A 15 -30.57 25.19 33.12
C ALA A 15 -29.35 26.06 32.73
N GLN A 16 -29.22 27.26 33.31
CA GLN A 16 -28.07 28.15 33.14
C GLN A 16 -26.86 27.72 33.99
N GLU A 17 -27.08 27.17 35.19
CA GLU A 17 -26.02 26.65 36.06
C GLU A 17 -25.47 25.31 35.55
N GLU A 18 -26.32 24.45 34.98
CA GLU A 18 -25.88 23.22 34.30
C GLU A 18 -25.02 23.55 33.06
N GLN A 19 -25.46 24.49 32.21
CA GLN A 19 -24.65 24.92 31.06
C GLN A 19 -23.30 25.53 31.48
N ALA A 20 -23.27 26.31 32.55
CA ALA A 20 -22.03 26.88 33.07
C ALA A 20 -21.07 25.79 33.59
N GLN A 21 -21.60 24.75 34.24
CA GLN A 21 -20.80 23.61 34.71
C GLN A 21 -20.28 22.76 33.57
N ASP A 22 -21.08 22.51 32.53
CA ASP A 22 -20.66 21.77 31.34
C ASP A 22 -19.54 22.50 30.59
N ILE A 23 -19.66 23.82 30.42
CA ILE A 23 -18.60 24.63 29.80
C ILE A 23 -17.33 24.60 30.64
N ALA A 24 -17.44 24.70 31.98
CA ALA A 24 -16.29 24.60 32.87
C ALA A 24 -15.64 23.20 32.82
N GLY A 25 -16.43 22.14 32.71
CA GLY A 25 -15.97 20.77 32.53
C GLY A 25 -15.21 20.58 31.22
N LEU A 26 -15.77 21.07 30.12
CA LEU A 26 -15.12 21.06 28.80
C LEU A 26 -13.81 21.85 28.79
N LEU A 27 -13.79 23.05 29.38
CA LEU A 27 -12.57 23.85 29.51
C LEU A 27 -11.49 23.12 30.30
N THR A 28 -11.87 22.42 31.36
CA THR A 28 -10.94 21.61 32.16
C THR A 28 -10.36 20.46 31.36
N GLN A 29 -11.20 19.71 30.64
CA GLN A 29 -10.75 18.60 29.78
C GLN A 29 -9.86 19.07 28.63
N LEU A 30 -10.19 20.20 28.01
CA LEU A 30 -9.38 20.82 26.96
C LEU A 30 -8.03 21.28 27.49
N SER A 31 -8.01 21.89 28.69
CA SER A 31 -6.77 22.34 29.32
C SER A 31 -5.84 21.18 29.70
N GLN A 32 -6.40 20.06 30.17
CA GLN A 32 -5.62 18.86 30.52
C GLN A 32 -5.06 18.15 29.29
N ASN A 33 -5.72 18.28 28.13
CA ASN A 33 -5.33 17.62 26.88
C ASN A 33 -4.74 18.59 25.84
N ARG A 34 -4.24 19.75 26.29
CA ARG A 34 -3.78 20.84 25.41
C ARG A 34 -2.81 20.36 24.33
N GLU A 35 -1.85 19.52 24.68
CA GLU A 35 -0.83 19.02 23.75
C GLU A 35 -1.42 18.08 22.68
N ALA A 36 -2.30 17.17 23.08
CA ALA A 36 -3.00 16.27 22.17
C ALA A 36 -3.92 17.05 21.21
N ILE A 37 -4.63 18.05 21.72
CA ILE A 37 -5.50 18.92 20.91
C ILE A 37 -4.67 19.76 19.94
N THR A 38 -3.56 20.34 20.40
CA THR A 38 -2.67 21.13 19.55
C THR A 38 -2.08 20.25 18.44
N SER A 39 -1.66 19.03 18.77
CA SER A 39 -1.15 18.06 17.79
C SER A 39 -2.23 17.65 16.79
N ALA A 40 -3.46 17.40 17.24
CA ALA A 40 -4.57 17.07 16.36
C ALA A 40 -4.90 18.23 15.40
N ILE A 41 -4.89 19.47 15.89
CA ILE A 41 -5.09 20.68 15.07
C ILE A 41 -3.96 20.82 14.05
N ASP A 42 -2.71 20.59 14.44
CA ASP A 42 -1.58 20.68 13.51
C ASP A 42 -1.64 19.59 12.43
N ILE A 43 -1.94 18.34 12.80
CA ILE A 43 -2.17 17.24 11.85
C ILE A 43 -3.30 17.60 10.89
N MET A 44 -4.46 18.07 11.40
CA MET A 44 -5.56 18.51 10.54
C MET A 44 -5.14 19.65 9.60
N GLY A 45 -4.33 20.59 10.07
CA GLY A 45 -3.78 21.67 9.26
C GLY A 45 -2.83 21.17 8.16
N GLN A 46 -1.97 20.20 8.48
CA GLN A 46 -1.09 19.56 7.50
C GLN A 46 -1.88 18.77 6.44
N LEU A 47 -2.90 18.02 6.86
CA LEU A 47 -3.81 17.29 5.98
C LEU A 47 -4.62 18.23 5.07
N GLN A 48 -4.99 19.42 5.56
CA GLN A 48 -5.63 20.45 4.76
C GLN A 48 -4.66 21.05 3.73
N LYS A 49 -3.45 21.45 4.14
CA LYS A 49 -2.45 22.05 3.24
C LYS A 49 -1.97 21.10 2.15
N SER A 50 -1.95 19.81 2.43
CA SER A 50 -1.60 18.76 1.46
C SER A 50 -2.75 18.39 0.51
N GLY A 51 -3.94 18.98 0.68
CA GLY A 51 -5.11 18.68 -0.14
C GLY A 51 -5.76 17.33 0.16
N ILE A 52 -5.30 16.60 1.18
CA ILE A 52 -5.86 15.29 1.56
C ILE A 52 -7.30 15.46 2.07
N LEU A 53 -7.57 16.51 2.86
CA LEU A 53 -8.94 16.80 3.30
C LEU A 53 -9.87 17.14 2.14
N ASP A 54 -9.38 17.84 1.11
CA ASP A 54 -10.17 18.18 -0.08
C ASP A 54 -10.47 16.94 -0.92
N ILE A 55 -9.53 16.01 -1.02
CA ILE A 55 -9.74 14.70 -1.65
C ILE A 55 -10.81 13.91 -0.89
N ILE A 56 -10.70 13.82 0.44
CA ILE A 56 -11.69 13.12 1.28
C ILE A 56 -13.08 13.77 1.14
N GLN A 57 -13.17 15.11 1.14
CA GLN A 57 -14.42 15.83 0.92
C GLN A 57 -14.98 15.60 -0.48
N GLY A 58 -14.14 15.62 -1.51
CA GLY A 58 -14.52 15.32 -2.89
C GLY A 58 -15.10 13.91 -3.04
N LEU A 59 -14.46 12.92 -2.41
CA LEU A 59 -14.95 11.54 -2.36
C LEU A 59 -16.30 11.43 -1.63
N LEU A 60 -16.45 12.10 -0.48
CA LEU A 60 -17.68 12.11 0.30
C LEU A 60 -18.82 12.86 -0.39
N HIS A 61 -18.56 13.92 -1.15
CA HIS A 61 -19.57 14.58 -1.98
C HIS A 61 -19.96 13.74 -3.20
N SER A 62 -19.05 12.89 -3.69
CA SER A 62 -19.27 11.99 -4.81
C SER A 62 -20.03 10.70 -4.43
N LYS A 63 -20.42 10.55 -3.15
CA LYS A 63 -21.07 9.36 -2.57
C LYS A 63 -22.24 8.81 -3.38
N GLU A 64 -23.08 9.64 -3.97
CA GLU A 64 -24.28 9.16 -4.70
C GLU A 64 -23.95 8.48 -6.04
N LYS A 65 -22.79 8.77 -6.65
CA LYS A 65 -22.35 8.15 -7.92
C LYS A 65 -21.27 7.10 -7.76
N VAL A 66 -20.46 7.16 -6.70
CA VAL A 66 -19.32 6.25 -6.50
C VAL A 66 -19.66 5.10 -5.56
N ALA A 67 -20.50 5.31 -4.53
CA ALA A 67 -20.74 4.28 -3.52
C ALA A 67 -21.52 3.06 -4.07
N SER A 68 -22.50 3.26 -4.96
CA SER A 68 -23.25 2.14 -5.55
C SER A 68 -22.43 1.33 -6.55
N ILE A 69 -21.52 1.97 -7.28
CA ILE A 69 -20.68 1.30 -8.28
C ILE A 69 -19.48 0.61 -7.61
N ALA A 70 -18.90 1.20 -6.57
CA ALA A 70 -17.72 0.66 -5.90
C ALA A 70 -18.06 -0.45 -4.90
N ILE A 71 -19.15 -0.34 -4.12
CA ILE A 71 -19.48 -1.33 -3.08
C ILE A 71 -19.93 -2.66 -3.70
N ASP A 72 -20.73 -2.62 -4.77
CA ASP A 72 -21.17 -3.84 -5.47
C ASP A 72 -20.02 -4.51 -6.23
N GLN A 73 -19.03 -3.75 -6.71
CA GLN A 73 -17.82 -4.31 -7.33
C GLN A 73 -16.83 -4.86 -6.30
N VAL A 74 -16.66 -4.20 -5.14
CA VAL A 74 -15.76 -4.66 -4.07
C VAL A 74 -16.26 -5.96 -3.41
N ASN A 75 -17.57 -6.15 -3.31
CA ASN A 75 -18.15 -7.41 -2.85
C ASN A 75 -18.12 -8.54 -3.88
N GLN A 76 -17.58 -8.31 -5.09
CA GLN A 76 -17.38 -9.40 -6.03
C GLN A 76 -16.25 -10.33 -5.55
N PRO A 77 -16.39 -11.66 -5.72
CA PRO A 77 -15.35 -12.63 -5.37
C PRO A 77 -13.96 -12.28 -5.93
N ASN A 78 -13.93 -11.63 -7.11
CA ASN A 78 -12.70 -11.16 -7.74
C ASN A 78 -11.94 -10.13 -6.89
N MET A 79 -12.62 -9.27 -6.13
CA MET A 79 -11.93 -8.26 -5.32
C MET A 79 -11.24 -8.85 -4.10
N HIS A 80 -11.74 -9.98 -3.58
CA HIS A 80 -11.09 -10.67 -2.47
C HIS A 80 -9.70 -11.18 -2.86
N ASN A 81 -9.57 -11.72 -4.07
CA ASN A 81 -8.28 -12.17 -4.61
C ASN A 81 -7.37 -10.99 -4.95
N ILE A 82 -7.91 -9.88 -5.48
CA ILE A 82 -7.11 -8.68 -5.78
C ILE A 82 -6.58 -8.04 -4.50
N ILE A 83 -7.38 -7.96 -3.43
CA ILE A 83 -6.92 -7.41 -2.15
C ILE A 83 -5.83 -8.32 -1.55
N ARG A 84 -6.07 -9.63 -1.52
CA ARG A 84 -5.10 -10.61 -1.00
C ARG A 84 -3.80 -10.63 -1.82
N ASN A 85 -3.90 -10.63 -3.14
CA ASN A 85 -2.73 -10.62 -4.03
C ASN A 85 -2.07 -9.23 -4.10
N GLY A 86 -2.82 -8.16 -3.87
CA GLY A 86 -2.35 -6.79 -3.89
C GLY A 86 -1.32 -6.52 -2.79
N PHE A 87 -1.62 -6.95 -1.55
CA PHE A 87 -0.64 -6.90 -0.47
C PHE A 87 0.63 -7.70 -0.79
N ASN A 88 0.48 -8.93 -1.31
CA ASN A 88 1.61 -9.75 -1.72
C ASN A 88 2.42 -9.12 -2.87
N THR A 89 1.77 -8.39 -3.78
CA THR A 89 2.43 -7.71 -4.90
C THR A 89 3.20 -6.49 -4.43
N VAL A 90 2.65 -5.70 -3.51
CA VAL A 90 3.33 -4.54 -2.91
C VAL A 90 4.55 -5.00 -2.12
N ASP A 91 4.40 -6.05 -1.31
CA ASP A 91 5.51 -6.63 -0.54
C ASP A 91 6.60 -7.19 -1.46
N PHE A 92 6.20 -7.92 -2.51
CA PHE A 92 7.12 -8.38 -3.56
C PHE A 92 7.88 -7.23 -4.20
N LEU A 93 7.17 -6.20 -4.70
CA LEU A 93 7.80 -5.03 -5.34
C LEU A 93 8.72 -4.27 -4.38
N GLY A 94 8.35 -4.17 -3.09
CA GLY A 94 9.18 -3.57 -2.04
C GLY A 94 10.42 -4.40 -1.69
N SER A 95 10.35 -5.72 -1.86
CA SER A 95 11.47 -6.64 -1.61
C SER A 95 12.52 -6.64 -2.74
N LEU A 96 12.20 -6.07 -3.91
CA LEU A 96 13.13 -5.99 -5.03
C LEU A 96 14.22 -4.96 -4.76
N ASP A 97 15.47 -5.34 -4.98
CA ASP A 97 16.58 -4.39 -4.92
C ASP A 97 16.46 -3.34 -6.06
N PRO A 98 16.39 -2.03 -5.75
CA PRO A 98 16.18 -0.99 -6.76
C PRO A 98 17.30 -0.93 -7.81
N GLN A 99 18.55 -1.24 -7.44
CA GLN A 99 19.68 -1.19 -8.36
C GLN A 99 19.59 -2.34 -9.37
N GLN A 100 19.32 -3.56 -8.91
CA GLN A 100 19.11 -4.73 -9.76
C GLN A 100 17.92 -4.53 -10.70
N MET A 101 16.81 -3.97 -10.19
CA MET A 101 15.64 -3.65 -11.01
C MET A 101 15.97 -2.68 -12.14
N ASN A 102 16.71 -1.60 -11.84
CA ASN A 102 17.14 -0.62 -12.86
C ASN A 102 18.04 -1.24 -13.93
N ILE A 103 18.98 -2.11 -13.53
CA ILE A 103 19.85 -2.82 -14.47
C ILE A 103 19.00 -3.71 -15.39
N MET A 104 18.05 -4.47 -14.84
CA MET A 104 17.19 -5.36 -15.60
C MET A 104 16.31 -4.60 -16.59
N MET A 105 15.67 -3.51 -16.16
CA MET A 105 14.87 -2.66 -17.04
C MET A 105 15.70 -2.05 -18.17
N SER A 106 16.91 -1.59 -17.87
CA SER A 106 17.83 -1.04 -18.87
C SER A 106 18.25 -2.10 -19.88
N ALA A 107 18.57 -3.32 -19.42
CA ALA A 107 18.93 -4.45 -20.26
C ALA A 107 17.78 -4.86 -21.20
N VAL A 108 16.55 -4.91 -20.69
CA VAL A 108 15.35 -5.21 -21.50
C VAL A 108 15.14 -4.12 -22.56
N THR A 109 15.19 -2.85 -22.17
CA THR A 109 15.03 -1.73 -23.11
C THR A 109 16.07 -1.80 -24.22
N LYS A 110 17.34 -1.97 -23.85
CA LYS A 110 18.44 -2.04 -24.82
C LYS A 110 18.33 -3.27 -25.73
N GLY A 111 17.89 -4.42 -25.20
CA GLY A 111 17.64 -5.62 -26.00
C GLY A 111 16.50 -5.45 -27.01
N LEU A 112 15.45 -4.71 -26.65
CA LEU A 112 14.37 -4.36 -27.58
C LEU A 112 14.88 -3.44 -28.70
N ASP A 113 15.71 -2.44 -28.38
CA ASP A 113 16.30 -1.54 -29.36
C ASP A 113 17.19 -2.30 -30.36
N GLU A 114 18.09 -3.15 -29.87
CA GLU A 114 18.97 -3.98 -30.73
C GLU A 114 18.15 -4.96 -31.57
N SER A 115 17.11 -5.57 -31.01
CA SER A 115 16.21 -6.46 -31.75
C SER A 115 15.49 -5.72 -32.88
N ALA A 116 15.01 -4.49 -32.62
CA ALA A 116 14.38 -3.67 -33.65
C ALA A 116 15.35 -3.34 -34.80
N GLU A 117 16.62 -3.07 -34.52
CA GLU A 117 17.64 -2.83 -35.54
C GLU A 117 17.94 -4.09 -36.38
N VAL A 118 18.04 -5.26 -35.76
CA VAL A 118 18.19 -6.55 -36.48
C VAL A 118 17.00 -6.80 -37.40
N MET A 119 15.77 -6.54 -36.92
CA MET A 119 14.55 -6.68 -37.73
C MET A 119 14.55 -5.73 -38.93
N LYS A 120 14.99 -4.47 -38.77
CA LYS A 120 15.11 -3.50 -39.89
C LYS A 120 16.12 -3.96 -40.94
N ARG A 121 17.24 -4.54 -40.53
CA ARG A 121 18.30 -5.01 -41.43
C ARG A 121 17.94 -6.32 -42.13
N ASN A 122 16.90 -7.03 -41.67
CA ASN A 122 16.49 -8.34 -42.15
C ASN A 122 17.65 -9.35 -42.20
N GLU A 123 18.58 -9.21 -41.26
CA GLU A 123 19.77 -10.05 -41.18
C GLU A 123 19.40 -11.43 -40.64
N LYS A 124 19.71 -12.46 -41.43
CA LYS A 124 19.49 -13.85 -41.03
C LYS A 124 20.78 -14.44 -40.48
N THR A 125 20.73 -14.96 -39.26
CA THR A 125 21.86 -15.67 -38.66
C THR A 125 21.84 -17.13 -39.08
N GLY A 126 22.84 -17.56 -39.85
CA GLY A 126 23.07 -18.97 -40.17
C GLY A 126 23.71 -19.76 -39.01
N VAL A 127 23.83 -21.08 -39.15
CA VAL A 127 24.37 -21.99 -38.10
C VAL A 127 25.76 -21.59 -37.61
N LEU A 128 26.65 -21.18 -38.52
CA LEU A 128 27.99 -20.70 -38.15
C LEU A 128 27.94 -19.36 -37.40
N GLY A 129 27.00 -18.49 -37.75
CA GLY A 129 26.74 -17.23 -37.05
C GLY A 129 26.25 -17.47 -35.62
N LEU A 130 25.38 -18.46 -35.42
CA LEU A 130 24.93 -18.86 -34.08
C LEU A 130 26.08 -19.36 -33.20
N MET A 131 27.00 -20.16 -33.74
CA MET A 131 28.19 -20.59 -32.98
C MET A 131 29.10 -19.43 -32.60
N LYS A 132 29.24 -18.41 -33.47
CA LYS A 132 29.96 -17.19 -33.13
C LYS A 132 29.22 -16.38 -32.07
N ALA A 133 27.90 -16.25 -32.19
CA ALA A 133 27.05 -15.55 -31.23
C ALA A 133 27.13 -16.17 -29.82
N LEU A 134 27.17 -17.50 -29.69
CA LEU A 134 27.35 -18.15 -28.38
C LEU A 134 28.72 -17.87 -27.71
N ARG A 135 29.73 -17.49 -28.51
CA ARG A 135 31.06 -17.08 -28.03
C ARG A 135 31.16 -15.58 -27.77
N ASP A 136 30.17 -14.80 -28.19
CA ASP A 136 30.11 -13.38 -27.91
C ASP A 136 29.92 -13.16 -26.40
N PRO A 137 30.72 -12.30 -25.76
CA PRO A 137 30.69 -12.14 -24.31
C PRO A 137 29.34 -11.62 -23.80
N ASP A 138 28.65 -10.75 -24.55
CA ASP A 138 27.39 -10.13 -24.13
C ASP A 138 26.23 -11.14 -24.23
N ILE A 139 26.19 -11.90 -25.32
CA ILE A 139 25.22 -12.99 -25.50
C ILE A 139 25.45 -14.09 -24.45
N ASN A 140 26.70 -14.44 -24.19
CA ASN A 140 27.05 -15.45 -23.20
C ASN A 140 26.63 -15.04 -21.78
N LEU A 141 26.83 -13.78 -21.41
CA LEU A 141 26.40 -13.23 -20.12
C LEU A 141 24.88 -13.27 -19.97
N ALA A 142 24.12 -12.90 -21.02
CA ALA A 142 22.67 -12.95 -21.00
C ALA A 142 22.15 -14.40 -20.84
N ILE A 143 22.72 -15.35 -21.57
CA ILE A 143 22.37 -16.78 -21.47
C ILE A 143 22.67 -17.31 -20.06
N ASN A 144 23.87 -17.03 -19.52
CA ASN A 144 24.22 -17.48 -18.17
C ASN A 144 23.33 -16.85 -17.09
N SER A 145 22.98 -15.57 -17.23
CA SER A 145 22.03 -14.89 -16.34
C SER A 145 20.66 -15.57 -16.39
N MET A 146 20.16 -15.90 -17.58
CA MET A 146 18.90 -16.63 -17.75
C MET A 146 18.95 -18.03 -17.09
N LEU A 147 20.03 -18.78 -17.31
CA LEU A 147 20.23 -20.09 -16.67
C LEU A 147 20.30 -19.97 -15.13
N GLY A 148 20.94 -18.93 -14.61
CA GLY A 148 21.01 -18.62 -13.18
C GLY A 148 19.62 -18.33 -12.61
N PHE A 149 18.84 -17.50 -13.29
CA PHE A 149 17.45 -17.19 -12.93
C PHE A 149 16.57 -18.45 -12.90
N LEU A 150 16.60 -19.26 -13.97
CA LEU A 150 15.85 -20.51 -14.05
C LEU A 150 16.24 -21.50 -12.94
N LYS A 151 17.54 -21.59 -12.62
CA LYS A 151 18.04 -22.42 -11.52
C LYS A 151 17.54 -21.92 -10.16
N GLY A 152 17.51 -20.61 -9.94
CA GLY A 152 16.97 -20.00 -8.72
C GLY A 152 15.47 -20.27 -8.56
N MET A 153 14.70 -20.03 -9.62
CA MET A 153 13.26 -20.28 -9.66
C MET A 153 12.93 -21.76 -9.37
N GLY A 154 13.59 -22.69 -10.06
CA GLY A 154 13.36 -24.12 -9.86
C GLY A 154 13.70 -24.60 -8.44
N ARG A 155 14.71 -24.00 -7.79
CA ARG A 155 15.04 -24.29 -6.39
C ARG A 155 13.93 -23.86 -5.44
N GLU A 156 13.33 -22.69 -5.67
CA GLU A 156 12.27 -22.19 -4.79
C GLU A 156 10.98 -23.00 -4.96
N MET A 157 10.56 -23.24 -6.20
CA MET A 157 9.39 -24.09 -6.51
C MET A 157 9.58 -25.54 -6.01
N GLY A 158 10.82 -26.06 -6.06
CA GLY A 158 11.15 -27.40 -5.58
C GLY A 158 11.05 -27.56 -4.05
N LYS A 159 11.33 -26.51 -3.26
CA LYS A 159 11.16 -26.54 -1.80
C LYS A 159 9.69 -26.75 -1.42
N GLU A 160 8.79 -26.10 -2.14
CA GLU A 160 7.34 -26.20 -1.91
C GLU A 160 6.81 -27.63 -2.16
N HIS A 161 7.40 -28.37 -3.11
CA HIS A 161 7.05 -29.76 -3.41
C HIS A 161 7.65 -30.78 -2.44
N SER A 162 8.74 -30.45 -1.73
CA SER A 162 9.37 -31.37 -0.77
C SER A 162 8.60 -31.45 0.55
N HIS A 163 7.78 -30.44 0.89
CA HIS A 163 6.91 -30.45 2.06
C HIS A 163 5.68 -31.38 1.93
N TYR A 164 5.34 -31.83 0.72
CA TYR A 164 4.25 -32.78 0.48
C TYR A 164 4.67 -34.26 0.50
N LYS A 165 5.97 -34.58 0.53
CA LYS A 165 6.47 -35.97 0.48
C LYS A 165 6.89 -36.58 1.82
N THR A 166 6.80 -35.82 2.93
CA THR A 166 7.14 -36.30 4.29
C THR A 166 5.91 -36.41 5.20
N GLY A 167 4.71 -36.41 4.63
CA GLY A 167 3.44 -36.55 5.34
C GLY A 167 2.71 -37.88 5.08
N GLU A 168 3.43 -38.98 4.95
CA GLU A 168 2.89 -40.35 5.11
C GLU A 168 3.55 -41.04 6.31
#